data_AF-A0A428EG16-F1
#
_entry.id   AF-A0A428EG16-F1
#
_cell.length_a   1.000
_cell.length_b   1.000
_cell.length_c   1.000
_cell.angle_alpha   90.00
_cell.angle_beta   90.00
_cell.angle_gamma   90.00
#
_symmetry.space_group_name_H-M   'P 1'
#
loop_
_entity.id
_entity.type
_entity.pdbx_description
1 polymer ?
#
loop_
_entity_poly.entity_id
_entity_poly.type
_entity_poly.pdbx_seq_one_letter_code
_entity_poly.pdbx_strand_id
1 'polypeptide(L)'
;MNNKNKNKNKELLPLGSIVYLQEGTQKLMIIGRGVIFDDEETGEKAFADYMGVLYPMGFQTESTLFFQHENIDKVVFVGYSDEEEERFSEIYREWTKTLTVPKKEIK
;
A
#
# COMPACT_ATOMS: atom_id res chain seq x y z
N MET A 1 -6.12 -31.23 -6.17
CA MET A 1 -5.21 -30.90 -5.06
C MET A 1 -5.56 -29.50 -4.58
N ASN A 2 -6.02 -29.39 -3.32
CA ASN A 2 -6.55 -28.18 -2.72
C ASN A 2 -5.45 -27.12 -2.54
N ASN A 3 -5.62 -25.94 -3.13
CA ASN A 3 -4.78 -24.78 -2.84
C ASN A 3 -5.57 -23.77 -1.97
N LYS A 4 -6.03 -24.22 -0.80
CA LYS A 4 -6.48 -23.35 0.28
C LYS A 4 -5.27 -23.04 1.15
N ASN A 5 -4.66 -21.86 0.96
CA ASN A 5 -3.92 -21.05 1.95
C ASN A 5 -2.87 -20.17 1.25
N LYS A 6 -3.28 -18.99 0.78
CA LYS A 6 -2.35 -17.89 0.49
C LYS A 6 -2.75 -16.53 1.08
N ASN A 7 -3.74 -16.47 1.98
CA ASN A 7 -3.92 -15.30 2.84
C ASN A 7 -3.01 -15.44 4.08
N LYS A 8 -1.70 -15.42 3.86
CA LYS A 8 -0.82 -14.82 4.87
C LYS A 8 -1.05 -13.32 4.70
N ASN A 9 -1.77 -12.68 5.63
CA ASN A 9 -1.74 -11.22 5.75
C ASN A 9 -0.26 -10.84 5.81
N LYS A 10 0.28 -10.34 4.71
CA LYS A 10 1.61 -9.73 4.74
C LYS A 10 1.44 -8.46 5.55
N GLU A 11 2.25 -8.30 6.58
CA GLU A 11 2.29 -7.07 7.34
C GLU A 11 2.57 -5.91 6.39
N LEU A 12 1.88 -4.79 6.62
CA LEU A 12 2.14 -3.60 5.83
C LEU A 12 3.60 -3.17 6.04
N LEU A 13 4.11 -2.43 5.06
CA LEU A 13 5.45 -1.88 5.14
C LEU A 13 5.33 -0.54 5.88
N PRO A 14 6.28 -0.21 6.78
CA PRO A 14 6.25 1.07 7.48
C PRO A 14 6.36 2.25 6.52
N LEU A 15 5.91 3.42 6.98
CA LEU A 15 6.08 4.67 6.24
C LEU A 15 7.56 4.96 5.99
N GLY A 16 7.87 5.56 4.84
CA GLY A 16 9.24 5.80 4.41
C GLY A 16 9.94 4.57 3.79
N SER A 17 9.27 3.41 3.72
CA SER A 17 9.78 2.28 2.95
C SER A 17 9.93 2.65 1.48
N ILE A 18 11.05 2.25 0.87
CA ILE A 18 11.34 2.48 -0.54
C ILE A 18 11.18 1.18 -1.31
N VAL A 19 10.38 1.18 -2.37
CA VAL A 19 10.01 0.00 -3.14
C VAL A 19 10.11 0.22 -4.64
N TYR A 20 10.21 -0.87 -5.39
CA TYR A 20 9.86 -0.95 -6.81
C TYR A 20 8.56 -1.74 -6.95
N LEU A 21 7.68 -1.28 -7.84
CA LEU A 21 6.52 -2.04 -8.27
C LEU A 21 6.89 -2.98 -9.42
N GLN A 22 6.08 -4.01 -9.63
CA GLN A 22 6.16 -4.86 -10.82
C GLN A 22 6.12 -3.99 -12.07
N GLU A 23 7.03 -4.27 -13.01
CA GLU A 23 7.21 -3.49 -14.26
C GLU A 23 7.61 -2.01 -14.07
N GLY A 24 7.72 -1.54 -12.82
CA GLY A 24 8.14 -0.20 -12.48
C GLY A 24 9.65 0.00 -12.62
N THR A 25 10.06 1.12 -13.22
CA THR A 25 11.48 1.49 -13.38
C THR A 25 11.96 2.51 -12.36
N GLN A 26 11.04 3.07 -11.57
CA GLN A 26 11.30 4.15 -10.61
C GLN A 26 11.02 3.68 -9.18
N LYS A 27 11.79 4.23 -8.22
CA LYS A 27 11.57 3.98 -6.81
C LYS A 27 10.38 4.78 -6.31
N LEU A 28 9.53 4.14 -5.52
CA LEU A 28 8.48 4.79 -4.77
C LEU A 28 8.79 4.76 -3.29
N MET A 29 8.47 5.86 -2.60
CA MET A 29 8.43 5.92 -1.14
C MET A 29 6.99 5.83 -0.68
N ILE A 30 6.71 4.91 0.24
CA ILE A 30 5.38 4.76 0.85
C ILE A 30 5.17 5.92 1.84
N ILE A 31 4.11 6.70 1.64
CA ILE A 31 3.74 7.85 2.48
C ILE A 31 2.33 7.73 3.07
N GLY A 32 1.53 6.77 2.64
CA GLY A 32 0.22 6.47 3.19
C GLY A 32 -0.08 4.98 3.18
N ARG A 33 -0.96 4.54 4.07
CA ARG A 33 -1.34 3.13 4.29
C ARG A 33 -2.85 3.02 4.47
N GLY A 34 -3.47 2.05 3.81
CA GLY A 34 -4.93 1.85 3.84
C GLY A 34 -5.70 3.07 3.36
N VAL A 35 -5.34 3.58 2.19
CA VAL A 35 -5.91 4.83 1.70
C VAL A 35 -7.21 4.54 0.97
N ILE A 36 -8.26 5.30 1.31
CA ILE A 36 -9.50 5.36 0.54
C ILE A 36 -9.43 6.62 -0.32
N PHE A 37 -9.57 6.46 -1.62
CA PHE A 37 -9.51 7.54 -2.61
C PHE A 37 -10.67 7.44 -3.59
N ASP A 38 -10.97 8.53 -4.29
CA ASP A 38 -11.94 8.54 -5.38
C ASP A 38 -11.24 8.01 -6.64
N ASP A 39 -11.70 6.86 -7.14
CA ASP A 39 -11.14 6.21 -8.30
C ASP A 39 -11.67 6.88 -9.57
N GLU A 40 -10.81 7.62 -10.27
CA GLU A 40 -11.19 8.38 -11.46
C GLU A 40 -11.76 7.52 -12.60
N GLU A 41 -11.38 6.23 -12.67
CA GLU A 41 -11.87 5.33 -13.71
C GLU A 41 -13.32 4.91 -13.48
N THR A 42 -13.71 4.71 -12.21
CA THR A 42 -15.04 4.20 -11.84
C THR A 42 -15.96 5.28 -11.31
N GLY A 43 -15.42 6.40 -10.83
CA GLY A 43 -16.13 7.46 -10.11
C GLY A 43 -16.55 7.06 -8.69
N GLU A 44 -16.12 5.90 -8.19
CA GLU A 44 -16.47 5.38 -6.88
C GLU A 44 -15.28 5.44 -5.91
N LYS A 45 -15.55 5.26 -4.61
CA LYS A 45 -14.47 5.12 -3.64
C LYS A 45 -13.81 3.77 -3.78
N ALA A 46 -12.48 3.78 -3.79
CA ALA A 46 -11.67 2.57 -3.81
C ALA A 46 -10.63 2.58 -2.68
N PHE A 47 -10.19 1.38 -2.32
CA PHE A 47 -9.20 1.15 -1.27
C PHE A 47 -7.86 0.67 -1.84
N ALA A 48 -6.76 1.24 -1.36
CA ALA A 48 -5.40 0.79 -1.64
C ALA A 48 -4.61 0.53 -0.36
N ASP A 49 -3.80 -0.52 -0.36
CA ASP A 49 -2.89 -0.84 0.74
C ASP A 49 -1.91 0.32 0.97
N TYR A 50 -1.42 0.95 -0.10
CA TYR A 50 -0.42 2.01 -0.06
C TYR A 50 -0.76 3.21 -0.93
N MET A 51 -0.30 4.37 -0.46
CA MET A 51 -0.09 5.57 -1.24
C MET A 51 1.42 5.87 -1.23
N GLY A 52 2.00 6.05 -2.41
CA GLY A 52 3.41 6.36 -2.57
C GLY A 52 3.68 7.52 -3.50
N VAL A 53 4.92 8.00 -3.43
CA VAL A 53 5.44 9.12 -4.22
C VAL A 53 6.77 8.76 -4.82
N LEU A 54 7.15 9.44 -5.89
CA LEU A 54 8.43 9.23 -6.57
C LEU A 54 9.61 9.58 -5.66
N TYR A 55 10.54 8.65 -5.49
CA TYR A 55 11.80 8.90 -4.77
C TYR A 55 12.94 9.19 -5.76
N PRO A 56 13.74 10.25 -5.57
CA PRO A 56 13.83 11.13 -4.39
C PRO A 56 13.00 12.42 -4.48
N MET A 57 12.15 12.58 -5.48
CA MET A 57 11.41 13.84 -5.71
C MET A 57 10.45 14.21 -4.57
N GLY A 58 9.86 13.20 -3.92
CA GLY A 58 8.91 13.38 -2.84
C GLY A 58 7.49 13.67 -3.32
N PHE A 59 6.69 14.25 -2.45
CA PHE A 59 5.26 14.50 -2.69
C PHE A 59 5.04 15.61 -3.72
N GLN A 60 4.30 15.26 -4.76
CA GLN A 60 3.78 16.17 -5.77
C GLN A 60 2.28 15.84 -5.92
N THR A 61 1.43 16.86 -5.91
CA THR A 61 -0.03 16.69 -5.89
C THR A 61 -0.58 15.86 -7.05
N GLU A 62 0.10 15.88 -8.20
CA GLU A 62 -0.31 15.18 -9.43
C GLU A 62 0.44 13.85 -9.65
N SER A 63 1.29 13.42 -8.71
CA SER A 63 2.15 12.25 -8.90
C SER A 63 2.10 11.28 -7.73
N THR A 64 0.96 11.22 -7.05
CA THR A 64 0.70 10.19 -6.03
C THR A 64 0.20 8.92 -6.69
N LEU A 65 0.81 7.80 -6.33
CA LEU A 65 0.42 6.48 -6.82
C LEU A 65 -0.24 5.69 -5.69
N PHE A 66 -1.37 5.07 -6.01
CA PHE A 66 -2.02 4.10 -5.14
C PHE A 66 -1.67 2.70 -5.62
N PHE A 67 -1.25 1.81 -4.73
CA PHE A 67 -0.88 0.44 -5.08
C PHE A 67 -1.17 -0.56 -3.98
N GLN A 68 -1.36 -1.82 -4.37
CA GLN A 68 -1.56 -2.92 -3.45
C GLN A 68 -0.22 -3.55 -3.07
N HIS A 69 -0.19 -4.24 -1.92
CA HIS A 69 1.01 -4.94 -1.47
C HIS A 69 1.47 -6.00 -2.47
N GLU A 70 0.54 -6.68 -3.16
CA GLU A 70 0.88 -7.65 -4.20
C GLU A 70 1.56 -7.04 -5.43
N ASN A 71 1.46 -5.73 -5.65
CA ASN A 71 2.12 -5.04 -6.77
C ASN A 71 3.60 -4.75 -6.50
N ILE A 72 4.09 -4.93 -5.27
CA ILE A 72 5.50 -4.68 -4.92
C ILE A 72 6.37 -5.82 -5.49
N ASP A 73 7.35 -5.46 -6.31
CA ASP A 73 8.38 -6.38 -6.81
C ASP A 73 9.57 -6.48 -5.86
N LYS A 74 10.06 -5.33 -5.39
CA LYS A 74 11.26 -5.26 -4.56
C LYS A 74 11.15 -4.20 -3.48
N VAL A 75 11.48 -4.59 -2.24
CA VAL A 75 11.74 -3.63 -1.16
C VAL A 75 13.21 -3.24 -1.17
N VAL A 76 13.50 -1.96 -1.36
CA VAL A 76 14.85 -1.39 -1.39
C VAL A 76 15.28 -0.96 0.01
N PHE A 77 14.34 -0.41 0.78
CA PHE A 77 14.56 0.02 2.15
C PHE A 77 13.26 -0.17 2.94
N VAL A 78 13.38 -0.66 4.16
CA VAL A 78 12.25 -0.74 5.10
C VAL A 78 12.24 0.55 5.91
N GLY A 79 11.06 1.17 5.96
CA GLY A 79 10.83 2.43 6.67
C GLY A 79 11.10 2.36 8.17
N TYR A 80 10.94 3.50 8.82
CA TYR A 80 11.13 3.60 10.26
C TYR A 80 10.05 2.80 11.01
N SER A 81 10.45 2.10 12.08
CA SER A 81 9.57 1.27 12.90
C SER A 81 9.94 1.43 14.37
N ASP A 82 8.91 1.59 15.20
CA ASP A 82 8.97 1.60 16.66
C ASP A 82 7.66 1.01 17.24
N GLU A 83 7.42 1.20 18.54
CA GLU A 83 6.23 0.71 19.22
C GLU A 83 4.92 1.27 18.64
N GLU A 84 4.93 2.48 18.08
CA GLU A 84 3.74 3.06 17.42
C GLU A 84 3.45 2.36 16.08
N GLU A 85 4.48 1.91 15.37
CA GLU A 85 4.33 1.12 14.14
C GLU A 85 3.72 -0.27 14.41
N GLU A 86 4.13 -0.92 15.50
CA GLU A 86 3.54 -2.18 15.97
C GLU A 86 2.06 -1.98 16.31
N ARG A 87 1.75 -0.95 17.12
CA ARG A 87 0.39 -0.60 17.51
C ARG A 87 -0.48 -0.25 16.31
N PHE A 88 0.04 0.51 15.35
CA PHE A 88 -0.68 0.84 14.11
C PHE A 88 -1.04 -0.43 13.36
N SER A 89 -0.12 -1.40 13.26
CA SER A 89 -0.35 -2.66 12.56
C SER A 89 -1.49 -3.48 13.17
N GLU A 90 -1.61 -3.49 14.50
CA GLU A 90 -2.73 -4.13 15.19
C GLU A 90 -4.07 -3.45 14.87
N ILE A 91 -4.13 -2.13 15.03
CA ILE A 91 -5.35 -1.34 14.76
C ILE A 91 -5.76 -1.49 13.29
N TYR A 92 -4.80 -1.44 12.37
CA TYR A 92 -5.01 -1.58 10.94
C TYR A 92 -5.64 -2.94 10.59
N ARG A 93 -5.17 -4.03 11.20
CA ARG A 93 -5.73 -5.38 10.98
C ARG A 93 -7.17 -5.51 11.44
N GLU A 94 -7.57 -4.82 12.51
CA GLU A 94 -8.96 -4.84 12.95
C GLU A 94 -9.83 -3.92 12.08
N TRP A 95 -9.36 -2.72 11.76
CA TRP A 95 -10.06 -1.77 10.89
C TRP A 95 -10.33 -2.35 9.50
N THR A 96 -9.36 -3.01 8.87
CA THR A 96 -9.51 -3.61 7.54
C THR A 96 -10.61 -4.67 7.47
N LYS A 97 -10.95 -5.35 8.57
CA LYS A 97 -12.09 -6.29 8.61
C LYS A 97 -13.45 -5.59 8.56
N THR A 98 -13.48 -4.29 8.88
CA THR A 98 -14.71 -3.48 8.89
C THR A 98 -14.94 -2.75 7.56
N LEU A 99 -13.97 -2.80 6.64
CA LEU A 99 -14.05 -2.13 5.36
C LEU A 99 -15.15 -2.71 4.47
N THR A 100 -16.00 -1.82 3.96
CA THR A 100 -17.01 -2.11 2.93
C THR A 100 -16.61 -1.57 1.56
N VAL A 101 -15.57 -0.73 1.50
CA VAL A 101 -15.05 -0.14 0.26
C VAL A 101 -14.25 -1.21 -0.51
N PRO A 102 -14.47 -1.36 -1.82
CA PRO A 102 -13.76 -2.36 -2.62
C PRO A 102 -12.26 -2.03 -2.73
N LYS A 103 -11.42 -3.07 -2.68
CA LYS A 103 -9.98 -2.96 -2.97
C LYS A 103 -9.82 -2.70 -4.47
N LYS A 104 -9.06 -1.66 -4.85
CA LYS A 104 -8.79 -1.34 -6.26
C LYS A 104 -8.00 -2.48 -6.89
N GLU A 105 -8.53 -3.06 -7.97
CA GLU A 105 -7.73 -3.91 -8.86
C GLU A 105 -6.82 -3.01 -9.69
N ILE A 106 -5.52 -3.20 -9.57
CA ILE A 106 -4.51 -2.43 -10.29
C ILE A 106 -3.93 -3.35 -11.35
N LYS A 107 -4.17 -2.99 -12.61
CA LYS A 107 -3.74 -3.72 -13.79
C LYS A 107 -2.38 -3.25 -14.26
#